data_AF-A0A3D8K2U9-F1
#
_entry.id   AF-A0A3D8K2U9-F1
#
_cell.length_a   1.000
_cell.length_b   1.000
_cell.length_c   1.000
_cell.angle_alpha   90.00
_cell.angle_beta   90.00
_cell.angle_gamma   90.00
#
_symmetry.space_group_name_H-M   'P 1'
#
loop_
_entity.id
_entity.type
_entity.pdbx_description
1 polymer ?
#
loop_
_entity_poly.entity_id
_entity_poly.type
_entity_poly.pdbx_seq_one_letter_code
_entity_poly.pdbx_strand_id
1 'polypeptide(L)'
;MPSSGHARFFSDEVRRFLLPIQWTSVGLIFRGERISRATHRDARDPDTRNMQQFMLGLLDICPLAADIQVGPFRYCTTHQVFPRRPGAGWMLYLPTVISSKELPEAAELVPVMADDRQKGTIIVSVFDRVFSVENPDHVKIANAIEIRLADQDLLPR
;
A
#
# COMPACT_ATOMS: atom_id res chain seq x y z
N MET A 1 -9.57 -31.66 -3.89
CA MET A 1 -9.66 -30.77 -5.06
C MET A 1 -11.08 -30.83 -5.60
N PRO A 2 -11.82 -29.72 -5.74
CA PRO A 2 -11.71 -28.43 -5.03
C PRO A 2 -12.41 -28.59 -3.64
N SER A 3 -13.29 -27.76 -3.04
CA SER A 3 -13.83 -26.39 -3.29
C SER A 3 -14.41 -25.73 -2.01
N SER A 4 -13.87 -24.57 -1.63
CA SER A 4 -14.52 -23.34 -1.13
C SER A 4 -15.77 -23.34 -0.21
N GLY A 5 -15.62 -22.69 0.95
CA GLY A 5 -16.69 -22.02 1.71
C GLY A 5 -16.21 -21.62 3.12
N HIS A 6 -16.48 -20.43 3.69
CA HIS A 6 -17.19 -19.24 3.18
C HIS A 6 -16.70 -17.99 3.97
N ALA A 7 -15.97 -17.07 3.33
CA ALA A 7 -15.57 -15.79 3.95
C ALA A 7 -16.68 -14.72 3.76
N ARG A 8 -17.69 -14.70 4.62
CA ARG A 8 -18.82 -13.74 4.55
C ARG A 8 -18.57 -12.47 5.39
N PHE A 9 -17.87 -11.47 4.85
CA PHE A 9 -17.72 -10.16 5.53
C PHE A 9 -17.78 -8.93 4.62
N PHE A 10 -18.69 -8.91 3.64
CA PHE A 10 -19.16 -7.67 3.00
C PHE A 10 -20.68 -7.70 2.85
N SER A 11 -21.35 -6.61 3.25
CA SER A 11 -22.80 -6.45 3.13
C SER A 11 -23.22 -6.07 1.69
N ASP A 12 -24.45 -6.40 1.32
CA ASP A 12 -25.00 -6.10 -0.02
C ASP A 12 -25.09 -4.59 -0.35
N GLU A 13 -24.96 -3.74 0.67
CA GLU A 13 -24.90 -2.29 0.52
C GLU A 13 -23.65 -1.84 -0.26
N VAL A 14 -22.50 -2.49 -0.05
CA VAL A 14 -21.26 -2.20 -0.80
C VAL A 14 -21.40 -2.56 -2.28
N ARG A 15 -22.15 -3.62 -2.60
CA ARG A 15 -22.35 -4.09 -3.99
C ARG A 15 -23.07 -3.07 -4.86
N ARG A 16 -23.87 -2.15 -4.28
CA ARG A 16 -24.59 -1.10 -5.03
C ARG A 16 -23.70 0.03 -5.54
N PHE A 17 -22.46 0.17 -5.06
CA PHE A 17 -21.55 1.25 -5.46
C PHE A 17 -20.54 0.85 -6.55
N LEU A 18 -20.55 -0.41 -7.02
CA LEU A 18 -19.51 -0.96 -7.90
C LEU A 18 -19.95 -1.22 -9.36
N LEU A 19 -21.13 -0.75 -9.77
CA LEU A 19 -21.59 -0.79 -11.16
C LEU A 19 -22.30 0.53 -11.54
N PRO A 20 -22.03 1.18 -12.70
CA PRO A 20 -21.02 0.85 -13.72
C PRO A 20 -19.88 1.88 -13.77
N ILE A 21 -18.64 1.46 -13.54
CA ILE A 21 -17.44 2.25 -13.86
C ILE A 21 -16.83 1.70 -15.16
N GLN A 22 -16.81 2.52 -16.20
CA GLN A 22 -16.19 2.17 -17.48
C GLN A 22 -14.69 2.43 -17.43
N TRP A 23 -13.89 1.49 -17.93
CA TRP A 23 -12.44 1.49 -17.77
C TRP A 23 -11.73 2.28 -18.88
N THR A 24 -11.04 3.35 -18.51
CA THR A 24 -9.93 3.93 -19.28
C THR A 24 -8.78 4.26 -18.34
N SER A 25 -7.54 4.10 -18.80
CA SER A 25 -6.34 4.04 -17.96
C SER A 25 -5.95 5.38 -17.34
N VAL A 26 -5.86 5.44 -16.00
CA VAL A 26 -4.97 6.29 -15.18
C VAL A 26 -5.00 5.74 -13.73
N GLY A 27 -3.95 5.98 -12.94
CA GLY A 27 -3.74 5.35 -11.62
C GLY A 27 -4.83 5.59 -10.56
N LEU A 28 -5.03 4.61 -9.68
CA LEU A 28 -6.08 4.56 -8.66
C LEU A 28 -5.75 5.42 -7.42
N ILE A 29 -5.93 6.74 -7.51
CA ILE A 29 -5.82 7.64 -6.35
C ILE A 29 -7.12 7.60 -5.53
N PHE A 30 -7.08 7.01 -4.33
CA PHE A 30 -8.19 7.00 -3.38
C PHE A 30 -8.50 8.41 -2.85
N ARG A 31 -9.49 9.10 -3.45
CA ARG A 31 -9.91 10.45 -3.05
C ARG A 31 -10.76 10.43 -1.77
N GLY A 32 -10.10 10.47 -0.62
CA GLY A 32 -10.68 10.36 0.73
C GLY A 32 -11.58 11.50 1.24
N GLU A 33 -12.36 12.19 0.40
CA GLU A 33 -13.19 13.33 0.80
C GLU A 33 -14.68 13.01 1.06
N ARG A 34 -15.16 11.79 0.75
CA ARG A 34 -16.60 11.44 0.86
C ARG A 34 -16.92 10.19 1.69
N ILE A 35 -16.01 9.76 2.56
CA ILE A 35 -16.27 8.74 3.60
C ILE A 35 -16.47 9.39 5.00
N SER A 36 -16.22 10.70 5.09
CA SER A 36 -16.06 11.52 6.31
C SER A 36 -17.32 11.76 7.17
N ARG A 37 -18.32 10.87 7.12
CA ARG A 37 -19.53 10.95 7.97
C ARG A 37 -20.09 9.59 8.40
N ALA A 38 -19.53 8.46 7.96
CA ALA A 38 -20.02 7.11 8.32
C ALA A 38 -19.12 6.36 9.33
N THR A 39 -17.85 6.73 9.47
CA THR A 39 -16.83 5.95 10.22
C THR A 39 -16.55 6.46 11.64
N HIS A 40 -17.16 7.58 12.06
CA HIS A 40 -16.88 8.27 13.33
C HIS A 40 -17.56 7.59 14.55
N ARG A 41 -17.36 6.28 14.73
CA ARG A 41 -17.77 5.57 15.96
C ARG A 41 -16.90 4.36 16.33
N ASP A 42 -16.42 3.59 15.35
CA ASP A 42 -15.70 2.32 15.61
C ASP A 42 -14.34 2.21 14.89
N ALA A 43 -13.87 3.28 14.26
CA ALA A 43 -12.53 3.35 13.69
C ALA A 43 -11.49 3.38 14.82
N ARG A 44 -10.88 2.22 15.11
CA ARG A 44 -9.62 2.13 15.87
C ARG A 44 -8.55 2.94 15.14
N ASP A 45 -7.62 3.54 15.88
CA ASP A 45 -6.51 4.27 15.29
C ASP A 45 -5.76 3.42 14.25
N PRO A 46 -5.28 4.03 13.15
CA PRO A 46 -4.56 3.31 12.11
C PRO A 46 -3.22 2.79 12.66
N ASP A 47 -3.19 1.52 13.02
CA ASP A 47 -1.97 0.76 13.27
C ASP A 47 -1.46 0.10 11.97
N THR A 48 -0.15 -0.09 11.87
CA THR A 48 0.55 -0.71 10.75
C THR A 48 -0.06 -2.07 10.39
N ARG A 49 -0.43 -2.91 11.38
CA ARG A 49 -1.04 -4.22 11.09
C ARG A 49 -2.40 -4.11 10.42
N ASN A 50 -3.21 -3.12 10.81
CA ASN A 50 -4.49 -2.83 10.16
C ASN A 50 -4.27 -2.35 8.71
N MET A 51 -3.20 -1.58 8.48
CA MET A 51 -2.86 -1.06 7.16
C MET A 51 -2.28 -2.14 6.22
N GLN A 52 -1.49 -3.10 6.75
CA GLN A 52 -1.05 -4.29 6.01
C GLN A 52 -2.24 -5.16 5.59
N GLN A 53 -3.19 -5.41 6.50
CA GLN A 53 -4.44 -6.12 6.20
C GLN A 53 -5.23 -5.40 5.08
N PHE A 54 -5.30 -4.07 5.13
CA PHE A 54 -5.93 -3.25 4.08
C PHE A 54 -5.21 -3.39 2.72
N MET A 55 -3.88 -3.31 2.67
CA MET A 55 -3.11 -3.51 1.43
C MET A 55 -3.29 -4.91 0.84
N LEU A 56 -3.30 -5.95 1.67
CA LEU A 56 -3.58 -7.32 1.23
C LEU A 56 -4.99 -7.44 0.63
N GLY A 57 -6.01 -6.85 1.27
CA GLY A 57 -7.37 -6.80 0.73
C GLY A 57 -7.48 -6.03 -0.60
N LEU A 58 -6.67 -4.99 -0.82
CA LEU A 58 -6.57 -4.33 -2.13
C LEU A 58 -5.91 -5.23 -3.18
N LEU A 59 -4.92 -6.04 -2.81
CA LEU A 59 -4.20 -6.97 -3.69
C LEU A 59 -5.00 -8.23 -4.07
N ASP A 60 -6.04 -8.56 -3.31
CA ASP A 60 -7.03 -9.57 -3.67
C ASP A 60 -8.04 -9.04 -4.71
N ILE A 61 -8.40 -7.76 -4.62
CA ILE A 61 -9.31 -7.09 -5.59
C ILE A 61 -8.57 -6.73 -6.88
N CYS A 62 -7.33 -6.25 -6.77
CA CYS A 62 -6.49 -5.78 -7.87
C CYS A 62 -5.16 -6.58 -7.95
N PRO A 63 -5.20 -7.89 -8.27
CA PRO A 63 -4.02 -8.76 -8.24
C PRO A 63 -2.94 -8.41 -9.29
N LEU A 64 -3.25 -7.54 -10.24
CA LEU A 64 -2.34 -7.04 -11.29
C LEU A 64 -1.87 -5.59 -11.05
N ALA A 65 -1.92 -5.10 -9.81
CA ALA A 65 -1.38 -3.78 -9.46
C ALA A 65 0.14 -3.72 -9.73
N ALA A 66 0.59 -2.69 -10.46
CA ALA A 66 2.00 -2.43 -10.73
C ALA A 66 2.74 -1.86 -9.49
N ASP A 67 2.01 -1.10 -8.67
CA ASP A 67 2.38 -0.64 -7.34
C ASP A 67 1.12 -0.38 -6.52
N ILE A 68 1.24 -0.29 -5.19
CA ILE A 68 0.23 0.34 -4.32
C ILE A 68 0.96 1.19 -3.29
N GLN A 69 0.67 2.48 -3.26
CA GLN A 69 1.26 3.45 -2.35
C GLN A 69 0.28 3.81 -1.22
N VAL A 70 0.78 3.84 0.02
CA VAL A 70 0.01 4.22 1.21
C VAL A 70 0.79 5.24 2.03
N GLY A 71 0.15 6.37 2.34
CA GLY A 71 0.72 7.41 3.20
C GLY A 71 -0.10 8.71 3.14
N PRO A 72 0.31 9.75 3.89
CA PRO A 72 -0.31 11.07 3.78
C PRO A 72 -0.08 11.65 2.38
N PHE A 73 -1.12 12.21 1.76
CA PHE A 73 -1.05 12.77 0.39
C PHE A 73 0.07 13.80 0.19
N ARG A 74 0.43 14.57 1.24
CA ARG A 74 1.59 15.49 1.23
C ARG A 74 2.92 14.79 0.96
N TYR A 75 3.08 13.51 1.29
CA TYR A 75 4.32 12.79 1.04
C TYR A 75 4.55 12.63 -0.47
N CYS A 76 3.59 11.99 -1.16
CA CYS A 76 3.67 11.68 -2.58
C CYS A 76 3.71 12.95 -3.47
N THR A 77 3.19 14.06 -2.98
CA THR A 77 3.13 15.33 -3.74
C THR A 77 4.30 16.27 -3.52
N THR A 78 4.99 16.24 -2.37
CA THR A 78 6.04 17.22 -2.05
C THR A 78 7.27 16.70 -1.29
N HIS A 79 7.36 15.40 -0.98
CA HIS A 79 8.48 14.86 -0.18
C HIS A 79 9.23 13.68 -0.82
N GLN A 80 8.58 12.90 -1.69
CA GLN A 80 9.23 11.79 -2.41
C GLN A 80 10.41 12.26 -3.28
N VAL A 81 11.44 11.42 -3.38
CA VAL A 81 12.71 11.73 -4.05
C VAL A 81 12.56 11.81 -5.58
N PHE A 82 11.67 10.99 -6.15
CA PHE A 82 11.54 10.83 -7.59
C PHE A 82 10.12 11.17 -8.07
N PRO A 83 9.85 12.40 -8.58
CA PRO A 83 8.50 12.86 -8.98
C PRO A 83 7.79 12.10 -10.13
N ARG A 84 8.35 10.99 -10.61
CA ARG A 84 7.76 10.09 -11.63
C ARG A 84 7.90 8.60 -11.29
N ARG A 85 8.29 8.25 -10.06
CA ARG A 85 8.31 6.86 -9.57
C ARG A 85 7.34 6.75 -8.37
N PRO A 86 6.93 5.54 -7.94
CA PRO A 86 6.16 5.38 -6.71
C PRO A 86 6.92 5.92 -5.49
N GLY A 87 6.24 6.65 -4.61
CA GLY A 87 6.79 7.06 -3.33
C GLY A 87 6.67 5.95 -2.28
N ALA A 88 7.68 5.78 -1.41
CA ALA A 88 7.65 4.74 -0.37
C ALA A 88 6.60 5.04 0.73
N GLY A 89 6.43 6.31 1.08
CA GLY A 89 5.42 6.78 2.02
C GLY A 89 5.47 6.03 3.36
N TRP A 90 4.30 5.62 3.86
CA TRP A 90 4.21 4.67 4.97
C TRP A 90 4.48 3.25 4.47
N MET A 91 3.82 2.86 3.37
CA MET A 91 3.97 1.54 2.77
C MET A 91 3.91 1.61 1.24
N LEU A 92 4.71 0.76 0.60
CA LEU A 92 4.76 0.58 -0.85
C LEU A 92 4.72 -0.92 -1.18
N TYR A 93 3.72 -1.35 -1.95
CA TYR A 93 3.74 -2.65 -2.61
C TYR A 93 4.47 -2.56 -3.94
N LEU A 94 5.35 -3.53 -4.22
CA LEU A 94 5.88 -3.81 -5.55
C LEU A 94 5.70 -5.29 -5.90
N PRO A 95 5.39 -5.65 -7.17
CA PRO A 95 5.32 -7.02 -7.68
C PRO A 95 6.71 -7.64 -7.89
N THR A 96 7.60 -7.45 -6.90
CA THR A 96 9.00 -7.87 -6.90
C THR A 96 9.31 -8.51 -5.54
N VAL A 97 10.05 -9.62 -5.55
CA VAL A 97 10.58 -10.25 -4.32
C VAL A 97 11.79 -9.45 -3.86
N ILE A 98 11.75 -8.90 -2.65
CA ILE A 98 12.79 -8.04 -2.07
C ILE A 98 13.13 -8.57 -0.68
N SER A 99 14.42 -8.78 -0.40
CA SER A 99 14.90 -9.25 0.90
C SER A 99 15.49 -8.12 1.76
N SER A 100 15.57 -8.35 3.07
CA SER A 100 16.18 -7.40 4.04
C SER A 100 17.68 -7.16 3.84
N LYS A 101 18.32 -7.86 2.88
CA LYS A 101 19.70 -7.58 2.44
C LYS A 101 19.76 -6.54 1.32
N GLU A 102 18.75 -6.52 0.45
CA GLU A 102 18.61 -5.56 -0.65
C GLU A 102 17.94 -4.27 -0.18
N LEU A 103 17.14 -4.33 0.89
CA LEU A 103 16.46 -3.18 1.50
C LEU A 103 16.53 -3.21 3.04
N PRO A 104 17.72 -3.02 3.64
CA PRO A 104 17.88 -2.93 5.10
C PRO A 104 17.29 -1.65 5.71
N GLU A 105 16.94 -0.65 4.89
CA GLU A 105 16.29 0.59 5.34
C GLU A 105 14.80 0.42 5.69
N ALA A 106 14.14 -0.67 5.29
CA ALA A 106 12.75 -0.93 5.63
C ALA A 106 12.57 -1.41 7.07
N ALA A 107 11.54 -0.88 7.76
CA ALA A 107 11.17 -1.34 9.10
C ALA A 107 10.57 -2.75 9.09
N GLU A 108 9.87 -3.12 8.01
CA GLU A 108 9.43 -4.50 7.74
C GLU A 108 9.31 -4.73 6.22
N LEU A 109 9.50 -5.99 5.79
CA LEU A 109 9.21 -6.47 4.45
C LEU A 109 8.21 -7.63 4.56
N VAL A 110 6.95 -7.38 4.21
CA VAL A 110 5.88 -8.40 4.27
C VAL A 110 5.75 -9.09 2.92
N PRO A 111 5.98 -10.42 2.83
CA PRO A 111 5.88 -11.14 1.57
C PRO A 111 4.42 -11.25 1.12
N VAL A 112 4.15 -10.89 -0.13
CA VAL A 112 2.82 -11.06 -0.75
C VAL A 112 2.81 -12.36 -1.55
N MET A 113 2.02 -13.32 -1.11
CA MET A 113 1.90 -14.64 -1.73
C MET A 113 0.84 -14.69 -2.84
N ALA A 114 1.03 -15.61 -3.77
CA ALA A 114 0.02 -16.12 -4.70
C ALA A 114 0.32 -17.62 -4.88
N ASP A 115 -0.63 -18.46 -4.47
CA ASP A 115 -0.37 -19.88 -4.18
C ASP A 115 0.89 -20.04 -3.30
N ASP A 116 1.70 -21.07 -3.54
CA ASP A 116 2.95 -21.34 -2.79
C ASP A 116 4.13 -20.45 -3.22
N ARG A 117 3.90 -19.31 -3.91
CA ARG A 117 4.97 -18.42 -4.42
C ARG A 117 4.77 -16.97 -3.99
N GLN A 118 5.86 -16.30 -3.62
CA GLN A 118 5.84 -14.86 -3.41
C GLN A 118 5.71 -14.14 -4.76
N LYS A 119 4.64 -13.35 -4.94
CA LYS A 119 4.39 -12.50 -6.13
C LYS A 119 4.91 -11.07 -5.97
N GLY A 120 5.19 -10.64 -4.75
CA GLY A 120 5.66 -9.28 -4.47
C GLY A 120 5.98 -9.06 -3.00
N THR A 121 6.22 -7.80 -2.64
CA THR A 121 6.59 -7.40 -1.28
C THR A 121 5.86 -6.12 -0.92
N ILE A 122 5.25 -6.07 0.27
CA ILE A 122 4.84 -4.81 0.91
C ILE A 122 6.02 -4.34 1.76
N ILE A 123 6.56 -3.19 1.40
CA ILE A 123 7.65 -2.50 2.07
C ILE A 123 7.04 -1.54 3.09
N VAL A 124 7.52 -1.56 4.32
CA VAL A 124 7.03 -0.72 5.42
C VAL A 124 8.13 0.24 5.88
N SER A 125 7.89 1.55 5.76
CA SER A 125 8.85 2.58 6.19
C SER A 125 8.84 2.80 7.71
N VAL A 126 7.69 2.63 8.35
CA VAL A 126 7.50 2.83 9.81
C VAL A 126 6.51 1.78 10.32
N PHE A 127 6.91 0.98 11.30
CA PHE A 127 6.09 -0.15 11.79
C PHE A 127 5.36 0.14 13.11
N ASP A 128 5.94 0.90 14.03
CA ASP A 128 5.47 1.02 15.42
C ASP A 128 4.43 2.14 15.65
N ARG A 129 4.17 2.97 14.63
CA ARG A 129 3.36 4.19 14.74
C ARG A 129 2.92 4.74 13.38
N VAL A 130 1.96 5.66 13.41
CA VAL A 130 1.44 6.36 12.22
C VAL A 130 2.55 7.16 11.52
N PHE A 131 2.67 6.99 10.20
CA PHE A 131 3.55 7.83 9.38
C PHE A 131 3.05 9.28 9.32
N SER A 132 3.96 10.25 9.44
CA SER A 132 3.65 11.68 9.34
C SER A 132 4.75 12.39 8.56
N VAL A 133 4.35 13.34 7.72
CA VAL A 133 5.26 14.22 6.98
C VAL A 133 5.84 15.35 7.84
N GLU A 134 5.25 15.62 9.02
CA GLU A 134 5.84 16.55 10.00
C GLU A 134 6.99 15.91 10.80
N ASN A 135 7.15 14.59 10.75
CA ASN A 135 8.29 13.89 11.36
C ASN A 135 9.40 13.71 10.31
N PRO A 136 10.55 14.39 10.44
CA PRO A 136 11.62 14.34 9.45
C PRO A 136 12.29 12.95 9.36
N ASP A 137 12.30 12.15 10.43
CA ASP A 137 12.87 10.80 10.39
C ASP A 137 11.98 9.84 9.60
N HIS A 138 10.64 10.00 9.66
CA HIS A 138 9.72 9.22 8.83
C HIS A 138 9.94 9.50 7.34
N VAL A 139 10.02 10.79 6.96
CA VAL A 139 10.33 11.20 5.59
C VAL A 139 11.72 10.71 5.15
N LYS A 140 12.72 10.80 6.03
CA LYS A 140 14.09 10.35 5.76
C LYS A 140 14.19 8.84 5.51
N ILE A 141 13.49 8.01 6.28
CA ILE A 141 13.48 6.55 6.07
C ILE A 141 12.81 6.21 4.74
N ALA A 142 11.64 6.77 4.45
CA ALA A 142 10.93 6.53 3.19
C ALA A 142 11.73 7.02 1.97
N ASN A 143 12.38 8.18 2.05
CA ASN A 143 13.29 8.67 1.00
C ASN A 143 14.54 7.78 0.83
N ALA A 144 15.08 7.21 1.92
CA ALA A 144 16.20 6.27 1.83
C ALA A 144 15.78 4.94 1.17
N ILE A 145 14.57 4.46 1.44
CA ILE A 145 13.95 3.30 0.76
C ILE A 145 13.81 3.57 -0.74
N GLU A 146 13.29 4.75 -1.14
CA GLU A 146 13.16 5.13 -2.56
C GLU A 146 14.52 5.13 -3.28
N ILE A 147 15.56 5.72 -2.66
CA ILE A 147 16.92 5.74 -3.20
C ILE A 147 17.47 4.31 -3.32
N ARG A 148 17.38 3.50 -2.27
CA ARG A 148 17.86 2.11 -2.26
C ARG A 148 17.20 1.27 -3.37
N LEU A 149 15.91 1.45 -3.61
CA LEU A 149 15.18 0.77 -4.68
C LEU A 149 15.56 1.30 -6.07
N ALA A 150 15.76 2.61 -6.21
CA ALA A 150 16.14 3.21 -7.49
C ALA A 150 17.58 2.88 -7.91
N ASP A 151 18.53 2.81 -6.96
CA ASP A 151 19.93 2.42 -7.19
C ASP A 151 20.07 0.97 -7.69
N GLN A 152 19.11 0.12 -7.36
CA GLN A 152 19.01 -1.29 -7.80
C GLN A 152 18.06 -1.47 -9.01
N ASP A 153 17.53 -0.38 -9.58
CA ASP A 153 16.45 -0.31 -10.59
C ASP A 153 15.19 -1.15 -10.26
N LEU A 154 14.96 -1.40 -8.96
CA LEU A 154 13.77 -2.08 -8.41
C LEU A 154 12.54 -1.15 -8.33
N LEU A 155 12.74 0.18 -8.38
CA LEU A 155 11.66 1.17 -8.35
C LEU A 155 11.20 1.51 -9.78
N PRO A 156 9.93 1.23 -10.19
CA PRO A 156 9.47 1.45 -11.57
C PRO A 156 9.37 2.95 -11.95
N ARG A 157 9.12 3.23 -13.24
CA ARG A 157 9.16 4.56 -13.88
C ARG A 157 7.87 4.90 -14.65
#